data_AF-A0A101FLZ5-F1
#
_entry.id   AF-A0A101FLZ5-F1
#
_cell.length_a   1.000
_cell.length_b   1.000
_cell.length_c   1.000
_cell.angle_alpha   90.00
_cell.angle_beta   90.00
_cell.angle_gamma   90.00
#
_symmetry.space_group_name_H-M   'P 1'
#
loop_
_entity.id
_entity.type
_entity.pdbx_description
1 polymer ?
#
loop_
_entity_poly.entity_id
_entity_poly.type
_entity_poly.pdbx_seq_one_letter_code
_entity_poly.pdbx_strand_id
1 'polypeptide(L)'
;MCDVITPESVGHHHVSDPLEVAELLRETLAEELHSMNDIQARWHMIEDDKVKHALEHILGDKRRLLVALWGLLSEVETRAWSDAGERHA
;
A
#
# COMPACT_ATOMS: atom_id res chain seq x y z
N MET A 1 -30.28 26.56 8.64
CA MET A 1 -30.39 25.17 8.17
C MET A 1 -28.99 24.80 7.75
N CYS A 2 -28.27 24.01 8.55
CA CYS A 2 -26.92 23.59 8.21
C CYS A 2 -27.05 22.43 7.23
N ASP A 3 -26.52 22.59 6.02
CA ASP A 3 -26.43 21.50 5.05
C ASP A 3 -25.40 20.48 5.58
N VAL A 4 -25.93 19.38 6.08
CA VAL A 4 -25.14 18.18 6.37
C VAL A 4 -24.78 17.60 5.02
N ILE A 5 -23.52 17.78 4.61
CA ILE A 5 -22.94 17.01 3.51
C ILE A 5 -22.79 15.58 4.04
N THR A 6 -23.83 14.77 3.92
CA THR A 6 -23.68 13.31 4.01
C THR A 6 -22.76 12.91 2.86
N PRO A 7 -21.60 12.28 3.12
CA PRO A 7 -20.78 11.77 2.02
C PRO A 7 -21.66 10.82 1.23
N GLU A 8 -21.83 11.13 -0.06
CA GLU A 8 -22.52 10.25 -1.00
C GLU A 8 -21.93 8.85 -0.88
N SER A 9 -22.82 7.88 -0.98
CA SER A 9 -22.61 6.43 -0.90
C SER A 9 -21.15 5.98 -1.05
N VAL A 10 -20.71 5.13 -0.12
CA VAL A 10 -19.51 4.28 -0.22
C VAL A 10 -19.69 3.29 -1.39
N GLY A 11 -19.66 3.81 -2.62
CA GLY A 11 -19.59 3.03 -3.84
C GLY A 11 -18.13 2.78 -4.15
N HIS A 12 -17.80 1.56 -4.55
CA HIS A 12 -16.47 1.24 -5.08
C HIS A 12 -16.20 2.14 -6.30
N HIS A 13 -15.47 3.24 -6.09
CA HIS A 13 -15.09 4.12 -7.17
C HIS A 13 -13.98 3.43 -7.95
N HIS A 14 -14.29 3.03 -9.19
CA HIS A 14 -13.30 2.45 -10.07
C HIS A 14 -12.36 3.56 -10.53
N VAL A 15 -11.10 3.45 -10.13
CA VAL A 15 -10.04 4.39 -10.48
C VAL A 15 -9.29 3.89 -11.70
N SER A 16 -9.20 4.76 -12.71
CA SER A 16 -8.45 4.49 -13.94
C SER A 16 -7.36 5.53 -14.22
N ASP A 17 -7.39 6.68 -13.53
CA ASP A 17 -6.33 7.68 -13.66
C ASP A 17 -5.02 7.16 -13.03
N PRO A 18 -3.88 7.23 -13.75
CA PRO A 18 -2.62 6.72 -13.22
C PRO A 18 -2.18 7.34 -11.89
N LEU A 19 -2.50 8.61 -11.60
CA LEU A 19 -2.12 9.23 -10.32
C LEU A 19 -3.00 8.74 -9.18
N GLU A 20 -4.30 8.58 -9.41
CA GLU A 20 -5.23 8.01 -8.43
C GLU A 20 -4.90 6.52 -8.15
N VAL A 21 -4.51 5.76 -9.18
CA VAL A 21 -4.01 4.38 -9.00
C VAL A 21 -2.72 4.37 -8.20
N ALA A 22 -1.79 5.30 -8.45
CA ALA A 22 -0.56 5.43 -7.67
C ALA A 22 -0.85 5.78 -6.20
N GLU A 23 -1.84 6.62 -5.94
CA GLU A 23 -2.26 6.95 -4.57
C GLU A 23 -2.75 5.71 -3.81
N LEU A 24 -3.64 4.91 -4.39
CA LEU A 24 -4.08 3.65 -3.77
C LEU A 24 -2.93 2.67 -3.51
N LEU A 25 -1.95 2.59 -4.43
CA LEU A 25 -0.76 1.76 -4.22
C LEU A 25 0.12 2.28 -3.08
N ARG A 26 0.27 3.61 -2.93
CA ARG A 26 0.99 4.22 -1.80
C ARG A 26 0.28 3.97 -0.47
N GLU A 27 -1.05 4.08 -0.42
CA GLU A 27 -1.85 3.75 0.76
C GLU A 27 -1.66 2.27 1.14
N THR A 28 -1.79 1.37 0.17
CA THR A 28 -1.57 -0.07 0.38
C THR A 28 -0.15 -0.35 0.91
N LEU A 29 0.88 0.29 0.36
CA LEU A 29 2.26 0.18 0.84
C LEU A 29 2.40 0.66 2.29
N ALA A 30 1.76 1.76 2.66
CA ALA A 30 1.81 2.30 4.02
C ALA A 30 1.15 1.34 5.02
N GLU A 31 -0.01 0.78 4.67
CA GLU A 31 -0.72 -0.22 5.48
C GLU A 31 0.12 -1.49 5.67
N GLU A 32 0.77 -1.97 4.61
CA GLU A 32 1.62 -3.17 4.68
C GLU A 32 2.88 -2.94 5.51
N LEU A 33 3.50 -1.76 5.40
CA LEU A 33 4.62 -1.36 6.26
C LEU A 33 4.21 -1.28 7.74
N HIS A 34 3.02 -0.73 8.01
CA HIS A 34 2.47 -0.70 9.37
C HIS A 34 2.24 -2.12 9.90
N SER A 35 1.62 -3.00 9.10
CA SER A 35 1.40 -4.41 9.44
C SER A 35 2.71 -5.16 9.71
N MET A 36 3.79 -4.87 8.96
CA MET A 36 5.11 -5.43 9.25
C MET A 36 5.67 -4.99 10.59
N ASN A 37 5.55 -3.70 10.93
CA ASN A 37 5.99 -3.18 12.22
C ASN A 37 5.26 -3.88 13.37
N ASP A 38 3.95 -4.09 13.21
CA ASP A 38 3.09 -4.82 14.13
C ASP A 38 3.54 -6.27 14.37
N ILE A 39 3.99 -6.96 13.32
CA ILE A 39 4.53 -8.32 13.42
C ILE A 39 5.90 -8.31 14.11
N GLN A 40 6.75 -7.34 13.78
CA GLN A 40 8.07 -7.20 14.39
C GLN A 40 7.97 -6.90 15.88
N ALA A 41 7.04 -6.03 16.29
CA ALA A 41 6.76 -5.77 17.70
C ALA A 41 6.35 -7.07 18.43
N ARG A 42 5.45 -7.86 17.85
CA ARG A 42 5.02 -9.16 18.41
C ARG A 42 6.18 -10.16 18.47
N TRP A 43 7.06 -10.19 17.46
CA TRP A 43 8.26 -11.02 17.48
C TRP A 43 9.16 -10.71 18.68
N HIS A 44 9.32 -9.42 19.06
CA HIS A 44 10.09 -9.03 20.23
C HIS A 44 9.41 -9.39 21.57
N MET A 45 8.08 -9.50 21.60
CA MET A 45 7.31 -9.79 22.82
C MET A 45 7.13 -11.29 23.10
N ILE A 46 7.26 -12.14 22.09
CA ILE A 46 7.03 -13.59 22.19
C ILE A 46 8.35 -14.29 22.54
N GLU A 47 8.29 -15.20 23.52
CA GLU A 47 9.44 -16.02 23.96
C GLU A 47 9.49 -17.40 23.26
N ASP A 48 8.38 -17.87 22.70
CA ASP A 48 8.32 -19.16 22.00
C ASP A 48 9.11 -19.11 20.68
N ASP A 49 10.26 -19.78 20.66
CA ASP A 49 11.17 -19.81 19.50
C ASP A 49 10.52 -20.34 18.22
N LYS A 50 9.60 -21.30 18.32
CA LYS A 50 8.90 -21.84 17.16
C LYS A 50 7.97 -20.77 16.57
N VAL A 51 7.28 -20.02 17.42
CA VAL A 51 6.42 -18.92 17.00
C VAL A 51 7.26 -17.78 16.42
N LYS A 52 8.38 -17.41 17.05
CA LYS A 52 9.30 -16.38 16.51
C LYS A 52 9.82 -16.75 15.13
N HIS A 53 10.24 -18.00 14.94
CA HIS A 53 10.71 -18.46 13.64
C HIS A 53 9.59 -18.40 12.58
N ALA A 54 8.35 -18.74 12.93
CA ALA A 54 7.22 -18.58 12.03
C ALA A 54 6.97 -17.10 11.67
N LEU A 55 7.09 -16.18 12.62
CA LEU A 55 6.98 -14.74 12.36
C LEU A 55 8.11 -14.20 11.47
N GLU A 56 9.33 -14.74 11.56
CA GLU A 56 10.44 -14.39 10.65
C GLU A 56 10.11 -14.76 9.20
N HIS A 57 9.53 -15.93 8.97
CA HIS A 57 9.07 -16.32 7.63
C HIS A 57 7.99 -15.38 7.11
N ILE A 58 7.01 -15.01 7.95
CA ILE A 58 5.95 -14.07 7.59
C ILE A 58 6.53 -12.69 7.25
N LEU A 59 7.50 -12.19 8.02
CA LEU A 59 8.21 -10.93 7.71
C LEU A 59 8.95 -11.02 6.37
N GLY A 60 9.59 -12.17 6.09
CA GLY A 60 10.23 -12.44 4.82
C GLY A 60 9.25 -12.44 3.64
N ASP A 61 8.06 -12.99 3.82
CA ASP A 61 6.99 -13.02 2.82
C ASP A 61 6.43 -11.62 2.56
N LYS A 62 6.12 -10.86 3.63
CA LYS A 62 5.68 -9.47 3.51
C LYS A 62 6.73 -8.59 2.83
N ARG A 63 8.02 -8.78 3.10
CA ARG A 63 9.09 -8.06 2.40
C ARG A 63 9.05 -8.30 0.90
N ARG A 64 8.81 -9.55 0.44
CA ARG A 64 8.69 -9.86 -1.00
C ARG A 64 7.45 -9.20 -1.61
N LEU A 65 6.33 -9.17 -0.87
CA LEU A 65 5.12 -8.46 -1.28
C LEU A 65 5.36 -6.95 -1.41
N LEU A 66 6.04 -6.31 -0.45
CA LEU A 66 6.39 -4.88 -0.53
C LEU A 66 7.24 -4.55 -1.76
N VAL A 67 8.21 -5.41 -2.10
CA VAL A 67 9.03 -5.24 -3.32
C VAL A 67 8.15 -5.29 -4.58
N ALA A 68 7.18 -6.21 -4.62
CA ALA A 68 6.25 -6.30 -5.75
C ALA A 68 5.34 -5.06 -5.84
N LEU A 69 4.76 -4.62 -4.71
CA LEU A 69 3.94 -3.40 -4.65
C LEU A 69 4.73 -2.16 -5.06
N TRP A 70 5.98 -2.04 -4.61
CA TRP A 70 6.86 -0.94 -4.99
C TRP A 70 7.18 -0.95 -6.49
N GLY A 71 7.40 -2.13 -7.08
CA GLY A 71 7.56 -2.29 -8.52
C GLY A 71 6.35 -1.79 -9.30
N LEU A 72 5.15 -2.21 -8.89
CA LEU A 72 3.89 -1.75 -9.49
C LEU A 72 3.71 -0.23 -9.38
N LEU A 73 3.98 0.34 -8.20
CA LEU A 73 3.91 1.78 -8.00
C LEU A 73 4.88 2.52 -8.93
N SER A 74 6.12 2.04 -9.02
CA SER A 74 7.16 2.65 -9.86
C SER A 74 6.76 2.64 -11.34
N GLU A 75 6.17 1.53 -11.82
CA GLU A 75 5.66 1.41 -13.19
C GLU A 75 4.51 2.38 -13.48
N VAL A 76 3.54 2.47 -12.56
CA VAL A 76 2.38 3.35 -12.69
C VAL A 76 2.80 4.82 -12.67
N GLU A 77 3.68 5.21 -11.74
CA GLU A 77 4.20 6.57 -11.66
C GLU A 77 5.00 6.93 -12.92
N THR A 78 5.89 6.03 -13.39
CA THR A 78 6.66 6.28 -14.62
C THR A 78 5.76 6.53 -15.82
N ARG A 79 4.66 5.77 -15.96
CA ARG A 79 3.67 5.99 -17.02
C ARG A 79 2.98 7.34 -16.85
N ALA A 80 2.53 7.67 -15.63
CA ALA A 80 1.86 8.95 -15.35
C ALA A 80 2.73 10.16 -15.72
N TRP A 81 4.03 10.12 -15.40
CA TRP A 81 4.98 11.17 -15.73
C TRP A 81 5.29 11.26 -17.23
N SER A 82 5.35 10.11 -17.91
CA SER A 82 5.59 10.08 -19.36
C SER A 82 4.40 10.68 -20.13
N ASP A 83 3.17 10.28 -19.75
CA ASP A 83 1.94 10.80 -20.35
C ASP A 83 1.75 12.31 -20.08
N ALA A 84 2.21 12.80 -18.93
CA ALA A 84 2.21 14.23 -18.63
C ALA A 84 3.21 15.00 -19.52
N GLY A 85 4.37 14.42 -19.81
CA GLY A 85 5.37 15.02 -20.71
C GLY A 85 4.89 15.16 -22.15
N GLU A 86 4.16 14.17 -22.68
CA GLU A 86 3.61 14.22 -24.04
C GLU A 86 2.46 15.22 -24.20
N ARG A 87 1.69 15.49 -23.13
CA ARG A 87 0.59 16.49 -23.16
C ARG A 87 1.07 17.94 -23.13
N HIS A 88 2.35 18.18 -22.83
CA HIS A 88 2.96 19.51 -22.75
C HIS A 88 3.95 19.81 -23.89
N ALA A 89 4.12 18.90 -24.86
CA ALA A 89 4.92 19.06 -26.07
C ALA A 89 4.06 19.41 -27.29
#